data_AF-V4BXU5-F1
#
_entry.id   AF-V4BXU5-F1
#
_cell.length_a   1.000
_cell.length_b   1.000
_cell.length_c   1.000
_cell.angle_alpha   90.00
_cell.angle_beta   90.00
_cell.angle_gamma   90.00
#
_symmetry.space_group_name_H-M   'P 1'
#
loop_
_entity.id
_entity.type
_entity.pdbx_description
1 polymer ?
#
loop_
_entity_poly.entity_id
_entity_poly.type
_entity_poly.pdbx_seq_one_letter_code
_entity_poly.pdbx_strand_id
1 'polypeptide(L)'
;MSPLSQNGSSSKHDARLTATSKRQKYFKRLLKFKQMDFEYAFWQMIYLFVSPQKVYRNFQYRKHTKDQWARDDPAFLVLLSFWLVVSSIGFAVVLRLHFFAFVKFIIWVIFVDCIGVGIVIATILWLITNRYMISAPPRGQDVEWGYAFDVHLNAFFPLLMILHLFQLFFLNHFIAIDGFFPRLFGNSLWLIALGYYIYITFLGYSALPFLKNTRTLLYPITALLLVYTLSLILNWNFSRGLSNFYSFRVL
;
A
#
# COMPACT_ATOMS: atom_id res chain seq x y z
N MET A 1 -59.33 -7.35 25.55
CA MET A 1 -58.28 -6.33 25.79
C MET A 1 -56.96 -7.04 26.01
N SER A 2 -56.14 -7.11 24.98
CA SER A 2 -54.77 -7.63 25.03
C SER A 2 -53.81 -6.51 25.44
N PRO A 3 -52.85 -6.74 26.34
CA PRO A 3 -51.67 -5.91 26.45
C PRO A 3 -50.52 -6.53 25.64
N LEU A 4 -49.83 -5.65 24.91
CA LEU A 4 -48.77 -5.95 23.97
C LEU A 4 -47.46 -6.38 24.65
N SER A 5 -46.81 -7.34 23.98
CA SER A 5 -45.37 -7.59 23.94
C SER A 5 -44.52 -6.32 24.10
N GLN A 6 -43.67 -6.28 25.13
CA GLN A 6 -42.47 -5.45 25.15
C GLN A 6 -41.24 -6.34 24.98
N ASN A 7 -40.84 -6.52 23.73
CA ASN A 7 -39.54 -7.08 23.37
C ASN A 7 -38.87 -6.06 22.44
N GLY A 8 -37.81 -5.38 22.90
CA GLY A 8 -37.21 -4.34 22.05
C GLY A 8 -36.05 -3.49 22.56
N SER A 9 -35.37 -3.85 23.65
CA SER A 9 -34.27 -3.02 24.19
C SER A 9 -32.85 -3.60 23.96
N SER A 10 -32.65 -4.49 22.98
CA SER A 10 -31.32 -5.08 22.73
C SER A 10 -30.62 -4.65 21.43
N SER A 11 -31.18 -3.73 20.63
CA SER A 11 -30.61 -3.41 19.29
C SER A 11 -29.85 -2.10 19.16
N LYS A 12 -29.59 -1.37 20.25
CA LYS A 12 -28.91 -0.05 20.19
C LYS A 12 -27.50 0.00 20.79
N HIS A 13 -26.99 -1.11 21.32
CA HIS A 13 -25.66 -1.13 21.97
C HIS A 13 -24.48 -1.38 21.02
N ASP A 14 -24.73 -1.72 19.75
CA ASP A 14 -23.73 -1.70 18.67
C ASP A 14 -23.42 -0.28 18.16
N ALA A 15 -23.71 0.72 18.99
CA ALA A 15 -23.33 2.10 18.78
C ALA A 15 -21.80 2.22 18.79
N ARG A 16 -21.21 2.32 17.59
CA ARG A 16 -19.95 3.04 17.31
C ARG A 16 -18.82 2.66 18.28
N LEU A 17 -18.24 1.47 18.09
CA LEU A 17 -16.91 1.18 18.62
C LEU A 17 -15.98 2.38 18.36
N THR A 18 -15.56 3.07 19.42
CA THR A 18 -14.64 4.22 19.38
C THR A 18 -13.40 3.83 18.58
N ALA A 19 -12.78 4.74 17.82
CA ALA A 19 -11.61 4.44 16.98
C ALA A 19 -10.50 3.67 17.73
N THR A 20 -10.34 3.92 19.03
CA THR A 20 -9.48 3.18 19.96
C THR A 20 -9.88 1.71 20.12
N SER A 21 -11.16 1.40 20.29
CA SER A 21 -11.65 0.01 20.38
C SER A 21 -11.52 -0.75 19.05
N LYS A 22 -11.72 -0.07 17.90
CA LYS A 22 -11.44 -0.64 16.57
C LYS A 22 -9.95 -0.96 16.40
N ARG A 23 -9.08 -0.03 16.79
CA ARG A 23 -7.61 -0.23 16.80
C ARG A 23 -7.22 -1.41 17.68
N GLN A 24 -7.68 -1.45 18.94
CA GLN A 24 -7.38 -2.55 19.88
C GLN A 24 -7.84 -3.91 19.34
N LYS A 25 -9.01 -3.96 18.68
CA LYS A 25 -9.52 -5.17 18.03
C LYS A 25 -8.63 -5.62 16.87
N TYR A 26 -8.15 -4.68 16.04
CA TYR A 26 -7.21 -4.97 14.95
C TYR A 26 -5.87 -5.51 15.46
N PHE A 27 -5.26 -4.87 16.47
CA PHE A 27 -4.02 -5.35 17.09
C PHE A 27 -4.19 -6.72 17.78
N LYS A 28 -5.33 -6.96 18.44
CA LYS A 28 -5.64 -8.27 19.01
C LYS A 28 -5.79 -9.36 17.95
N ARG A 29 -6.28 -9.01 16.75
CA ARG A 29 -6.40 -9.93 15.61
C ARG A 29 -5.06 -10.21 14.94
N LEU A 30 -4.12 -9.26 14.90
CA LEU A 30 -2.76 -9.48 14.40
C LEU A 30 -2.05 -10.64 15.12
N LEU A 31 -2.38 -10.89 16.39
CA LEU A 31 -1.81 -11.99 17.18
C LEU A 31 -2.57 -13.33 17.01
N LYS A 32 -3.70 -13.36 16.29
CA LYS A 32 -4.55 -14.55 16.11
C LYS A 32 -4.49 -15.08 14.68
N PHE A 33 -3.37 -15.70 14.32
CA PHE A 33 -3.11 -16.26 12.99
C PHE A 33 -4.20 -17.22 12.47
N LYS A 34 -4.77 -18.07 13.33
CA LYS A 34 -5.79 -19.06 12.93
C LYS A 34 -7.13 -18.45 12.48
N GLN A 35 -7.36 -17.17 12.77
CA GLN A 35 -8.60 -16.47 12.42
C GLN A 35 -8.43 -15.55 11.20
N MET A 36 -7.25 -15.56 10.57
CA MET A 36 -6.92 -14.73 9.42
C MET A 36 -7.28 -15.44 8.11
N ASP A 37 -7.85 -14.70 7.16
CA ASP A 37 -8.24 -15.22 5.84
C ASP A 37 -7.08 -15.06 4.84
N PHE A 38 -6.09 -15.96 4.95
CA PHE A 38 -4.89 -15.93 4.10
C PHE A 38 -5.19 -16.23 2.64
N GLU A 39 -6.18 -17.08 2.35
CA GLU A 39 -6.56 -17.42 0.98
C GLU A 39 -7.10 -16.18 0.26
N TYR A 40 -8.03 -15.46 0.88
CA TYR A 40 -8.53 -14.21 0.33
C TYR A 40 -7.42 -13.18 0.11
N ALA A 41 -6.54 -13.00 1.10
CA ALA A 41 -5.42 -12.07 1.02
C ALA A 41 -4.43 -12.41 -0.10
N PHE A 42 -4.13 -13.70 -0.29
CA PHE A 42 -3.24 -14.19 -1.33
C PHE A 42 -3.85 -13.95 -2.74
N TRP A 43 -5.12 -14.28 -2.93
CA TRP A 43 -5.81 -13.95 -4.18
C TRP A 43 -5.83 -12.45 -4.46
N GLN A 44 -6.01 -11.64 -3.42
CA GLN A 44 -5.96 -10.20 -3.55
C GLN A 44 -4.59 -9.72 -4.06
N MET A 45 -3.48 -10.32 -3.58
CA MET A 45 -2.13 -10.05 -4.08
C MET A 45 -1.95 -10.44 -5.55
N ILE A 46 -2.45 -11.60 -5.97
CA ILE A 46 -2.40 -12.02 -7.39
C ILE A 46 -3.21 -11.04 -8.25
N TYR A 47 -4.42 -10.70 -7.83
CA TYR A 47 -5.28 -9.80 -8.58
C TYR A 47 -4.71 -8.39 -8.68
N LEU A 48 -3.89 -7.95 -7.73
CA LEU A 48 -3.17 -6.67 -7.85
C LEU A 48 -2.27 -6.62 -9.09
N PHE A 49 -1.82 -7.75 -9.64
CA PHE A 49 -1.07 -7.79 -10.90
C PHE A 49 -1.94 -8.08 -12.11
N VAL A 50 -2.81 -9.10 -11.99
CA VAL A 50 -3.55 -9.63 -13.15
C VAL A 50 -4.77 -8.76 -13.49
N SER A 51 -5.50 -8.30 -12.48
CA SER A 51 -6.76 -7.58 -12.66
C SER A 51 -7.10 -6.76 -11.42
N PRO A 52 -6.42 -5.62 -11.20
CA PRO A 52 -6.56 -4.86 -9.96
C PRO A 52 -7.98 -4.30 -9.75
N GLN A 53 -8.75 -4.15 -10.84
CA GLN A 53 -10.16 -3.78 -10.79
C GLN A 53 -11.01 -4.77 -9.98
N LYS A 54 -10.67 -6.08 -10.02
CA LYS A 54 -11.36 -7.11 -9.24
C LYS A 54 -11.17 -6.91 -7.74
N VAL A 55 -9.98 -6.49 -7.31
CA VAL A 55 -9.69 -6.20 -5.91
C VAL A 55 -10.63 -5.13 -5.38
N TYR A 56 -10.78 -4.02 -6.12
CA TYR A 56 -11.59 -2.90 -5.67
C TYR A 56 -13.10 -3.13 -5.77
N ARG A 57 -13.55 -4.01 -6.67
CA ARG A 57 -14.93 -4.50 -6.65
C ARG A 57 -15.26 -5.23 -5.34
N ASN A 58 -14.31 -5.96 -4.76
CA ASN A 58 -14.51 -6.60 -3.45
C ASN A 58 -14.68 -5.60 -2.30
N PHE A 59 -14.05 -4.42 -2.38
CA PHE A 59 -14.26 -3.36 -1.41
C PHE A 59 -15.70 -2.82 -1.47
N GLN A 60 -16.27 -2.68 -2.67
CA GLN A 60 -17.68 -2.29 -2.85
C GLN A 60 -18.63 -3.33 -2.23
N TYR A 61 -18.39 -4.63 -2.46
CA TYR A 61 -19.17 -5.69 -1.82
C TYR A 61 -19.08 -5.65 -0.29
N ARG A 62 -17.91 -5.36 0.28
CA ARG A 62 -17.76 -5.18 1.74
C ARG A 62 -18.54 -3.98 2.26
N LYS A 63 -18.56 -2.87 1.53
CA LYS A 63 -19.38 -1.71 1.90
C LYS A 63 -20.87 -2.09 1.98
N HIS A 64 -21.38 -2.89 1.06
CA HIS A 64 -22.79 -3.31 1.11
C HIS A 64 -23.12 -4.28 2.26
N THR A 65 -22.16 -5.11 2.69
CA THR A 65 -22.40 -6.16 3.70
C THR A 65 -22.02 -5.76 5.13
N LYS A 66 -21.01 -4.90 5.31
CA LYS A 66 -20.45 -4.50 6.61
C LYS A 66 -20.44 -2.98 6.84
N ASP A 67 -20.95 -2.21 5.90
CA ASP A 67 -21.00 -0.74 5.93
C ASP A 67 -19.65 -0.03 6.14
N GLN A 68 -18.53 -0.68 5.77
CA GLN A 68 -17.19 -0.13 5.91
C GLN A 68 -16.29 -0.46 4.72
N TRP A 69 -15.33 0.41 4.45
CA TRP A 69 -14.40 0.27 3.33
C TRP A 69 -13.06 -0.35 3.76
N ALA A 70 -12.53 0.04 4.90
CA ALA A 70 -11.26 -0.48 5.42
C ALA A 70 -11.33 -2.00 5.71
N ARG A 71 -10.18 -2.67 5.64
CA ARG A 71 -10.05 -4.08 6.01
C ARG A 71 -10.15 -4.26 7.52
N ASP A 72 -10.90 -5.27 7.92
CA ASP A 72 -11.01 -5.72 9.31
C ASP A 72 -10.00 -6.79 9.70
N ASP A 73 -9.41 -7.42 8.69
CA ASP A 73 -8.54 -8.57 8.81
C ASP A 73 -7.10 -8.16 8.50
N PRO A 74 -6.11 -8.64 9.27
CA PRO A 74 -4.72 -8.28 9.07
C PRO A 74 -3.96 -9.18 8.09
N ALA A 75 -4.58 -10.19 7.46
CA ALA A 75 -3.89 -11.22 6.68
C ALA A 75 -3.07 -10.63 5.53
N PHE A 76 -3.60 -9.61 4.85
CA PHE A 76 -2.87 -8.91 3.78
C PHE A 76 -1.59 -8.24 4.28
N LEU A 77 -1.64 -7.56 5.45
CA LEU A 77 -0.47 -6.91 6.04
C LEU A 77 0.57 -7.93 6.51
N VAL A 78 0.13 -9.06 7.08
CA VAL A 78 1.00 -10.15 7.49
C VAL A 78 1.71 -10.76 6.28
N LEU A 79 0.97 -11.05 5.21
CA LEU A 79 1.55 -11.60 3.97
C LEU A 79 2.48 -10.58 3.30
N LEU A 80 2.15 -9.29 3.34
CA LEU A 80 3.02 -8.22 2.83
C LEU A 80 4.32 -8.14 3.65
N SER A 81 4.22 -8.26 4.97
CA SER A 81 5.39 -8.29 5.88
C SER A 81 6.28 -9.49 5.60
N PHE A 82 5.71 -10.66 5.29
CA PHE A 82 6.46 -11.83 4.85
C PHE A 82 7.27 -11.52 3.58
N TRP A 83 6.65 -10.92 2.56
CA TRP A 83 7.35 -10.54 1.33
C TRP A 83 8.43 -9.48 1.55
N LEU A 84 8.23 -8.54 2.48
CA LEU A 84 9.25 -7.57 2.88
C LEU A 84 10.46 -8.24 3.52
N VAL A 85 10.25 -9.26 4.36
CA VAL A 85 11.36 -10.03 4.96
C VAL A 85 12.10 -10.83 3.89
N VAL A 86 11.38 -11.53 2.99
CA VAL A 86 11.97 -12.28 1.89
C VAL A 86 12.83 -11.39 1.00
N SER A 87 12.31 -10.23 0.61
CA SER A 87 13.08 -9.29 -0.21
C SER A 87 14.26 -8.70 0.55
N SER A 88 14.12 -8.45 1.85
CA SER A 88 15.20 -7.93 2.68
C SER A 88 16.36 -8.90 2.82
N ILE A 89 16.08 -10.21 2.91
CA ILE A 89 17.11 -11.26 2.87
C ILE A 89 17.85 -11.19 1.53
N GLY A 90 17.13 -11.04 0.42
CA GLY A 90 17.73 -10.87 -0.90
C GLY A 90 18.71 -9.70 -0.97
N PHE A 91 18.30 -8.52 -0.49
CA PHE A 91 19.17 -7.35 -0.42
C PHE A 91 20.37 -7.55 0.51
N ALA A 92 20.20 -8.23 1.64
CA ALA A 92 21.30 -8.51 2.55
C ALA A 92 22.40 -9.34 1.89
N VAL A 93 22.02 -10.32 1.07
CA VAL A 93 22.95 -11.13 0.27
C VAL A 93 23.63 -10.27 -0.81
N VAL A 94 22.85 -9.49 -1.57
CA VAL A 94 23.34 -8.67 -2.69
C VAL A 94 24.29 -7.55 -2.22
N LEU A 95 23.98 -6.91 -1.08
CA LEU A 95 24.77 -5.84 -0.48
C LEU A 95 25.84 -6.34 0.50
N ARG A 96 25.91 -7.66 0.73
CA ARG A 96 26.85 -8.31 1.68
C ARG A 96 26.79 -7.72 3.09
N LEU A 97 25.58 -7.55 3.61
CA LEU A 97 25.34 -6.98 4.94
C LEU A 97 25.71 -7.97 6.06
N HIS A 98 26.32 -7.48 7.13
CA HIS A 98 26.53 -8.24 8.36
C HIS A 98 25.22 -8.35 9.18
N PHE A 99 25.18 -9.20 10.21
CA PHE A 99 23.93 -9.51 10.93
C PHE A 99 23.20 -8.29 11.52
N PHE A 100 23.91 -7.39 12.21
CA PHE A 100 23.29 -6.19 12.80
C PHE A 100 22.77 -5.21 11.74
N ALA A 101 23.56 -4.99 10.69
CA ALA A 101 23.14 -4.27 9.49
C ALA A 101 21.83 -4.85 8.91
N PHE A 102 21.75 -6.18 8.74
CA PHE A 102 20.56 -6.84 8.24
C PHE A 102 19.33 -6.62 9.15
N VAL A 103 19.47 -6.74 10.47
CA VAL A 103 18.37 -6.48 11.41
C VAL A 103 17.91 -5.02 11.33
N LYS A 104 18.84 -4.06 11.31
CA LYS A 104 18.54 -2.63 11.15
C LYS A 104 17.81 -2.36 9.84
N PHE A 105 18.23 -3.01 8.75
CA PHE A 105 17.63 -2.89 7.44
C PHE A 105 16.19 -3.42 7.40
N ILE A 106 15.91 -4.60 7.95
CA ILE A 106 14.53 -5.14 8.04
C ILE A 106 13.61 -4.19 8.82
N ILE A 107 14.06 -3.71 9.98
CA ILE A 107 13.28 -2.79 10.81
C ILE A 107 12.98 -1.52 10.03
N TRP A 108 13.97 -0.98 9.33
CA TRP A 108 13.80 0.22 8.50
C TRP A 108 12.79 0.01 7.38
N VAL A 109 12.96 -1.05 6.59
CA VAL A 109 12.09 -1.34 5.44
C VAL A 109 10.64 -1.55 5.86
N ILE A 110 10.40 -2.24 6.98
CA ILE A 110 9.04 -2.47 7.48
C ILE A 110 8.46 -1.20 8.08
N PHE A 111 9.12 -0.61 9.08
CA PHE A 111 8.50 0.44 9.89
C PHE A 111 8.61 1.83 9.26
N VAL A 112 9.70 2.13 8.56
CA VAL A 112 9.93 3.44 7.95
C VAL A 112 9.37 3.44 6.53
N ASP A 113 9.85 2.56 5.66
CA ASP A 113 9.55 2.65 4.22
C ASP A 113 8.13 2.16 3.88
N CYS A 114 7.65 1.10 4.53
CA CYS A 114 6.28 0.63 4.33
C CYS A 114 5.29 1.37 5.23
N ILE A 115 5.42 1.25 6.56
CA ILE A 115 4.42 1.81 7.48
C ILE A 115 4.52 3.34 7.60
N GLY A 116 5.72 3.89 7.81
CA GLY A 116 5.93 5.33 8.03
C GLY A 116 5.54 6.18 6.82
N VAL A 117 6.12 5.89 5.66
CA VAL A 117 5.75 6.54 4.40
C VAL A 117 4.27 6.29 4.08
N GLY A 118 3.76 5.10 4.35
CA GLY A 118 2.35 4.76 4.17
C GLY A 118 1.39 5.62 4.98
N ILE A 119 1.69 5.88 6.26
CA ILE A 119 0.91 6.78 7.12
C ILE A 119 0.90 8.19 6.54
N VAL A 120 2.06 8.70 6.09
CA VAL A 120 2.16 10.04 5.49
C VAL A 120 1.32 10.13 4.22
N ILE A 121 1.50 9.20 3.28
CA ILE A 121 0.75 9.20 2.01
C ILE A 121 -0.75 9.04 2.26
N ALA A 122 -1.16 8.08 3.11
CA ALA A 122 -2.56 7.86 3.45
C ALA A 122 -3.19 9.11 4.06
N THR A 123 -2.48 9.80 4.95
CA THR A 123 -2.97 11.03 5.60
C THR A 123 -3.12 12.16 4.58
N ILE A 124 -2.14 12.38 3.71
CA ILE A 124 -2.21 13.41 2.66
C ILE A 124 -3.40 13.14 1.72
N LEU A 125 -3.52 11.91 1.21
CA LEU A 125 -4.60 11.54 0.29
C LEU A 125 -5.97 11.59 0.96
N TRP A 126 -6.08 11.15 2.22
CA TRP A 126 -7.29 11.27 3.03
C TRP A 126 -7.71 12.73 3.21
N LEU A 127 -6.77 13.64 3.49
CA LEU A 127 -7.04 15.07 3.60
C LEU A 127 -7.50 15.68 2.26
N ILE A 128 -6.77 15.39 1.18
CA ILE A 128 -7.09 15.92 -0.16
C ILE A 128 -8.48 15.44 -0.61
N THR A 129 -8.76 14.15 -0.47
CA THR A 129 -10.00 13.55 -0.95
C THR A 129 -11.22 14.07 -0.19
N ASN A 130 -11.16 14.11 1.14
CA ASN A 130 -12.26 14.63 1.96
C ASN A 130 -12.47 16.14 1.77
N ARG A 131 -11.40 16.91 1.56
CA ARG A 131 -11.51 18.37 1.41
C ARG A 131 -11.97 18.82 0.03
N TYR A 132 -11.55 18.14 -1.03
CA TYR A 132 -11.72 18.65 -2.41
C TYR A 132 -12.52 17.73 -3.34
N MET A 133 -12.61 16.43 -3.04
CA MET A 133 -13.08 15.43 -4.02
C MET A 133 -14.43 14.82 -3.70
N ILE A 134 -15.01 15.07 -2.52
CA ILE A 134 -16.37 14.61 -2.21
C ILE A 134 -17.39 15.34 -3.07
N SER A 135 -18.35 14.60 -3.62
CA SER A 135 -19.57 15.17 -4.21
C SER A 135 -20.79 14.61 -3.54
N ALA A 136 -21.70 15.52 -3.14
CA ALA A 136 -22.98 15.20 -2.54
C ALA A 136 -22.86 14.11 -1.46
N PRO A 137 -22.26 14.41 -0.29
CA PRO A 137 -21.92 13.41 0.71
C PRO A 137 -23.15 12.56 1.03
N PRO A 138 -23.22 11.30 0.56
CA PRO A 138 -24.39 10.48 0.78
C PRO A 138 -24.42 10.21 2.29
N ARG A 139 -25.35 10.85 3.00
CA ARG A 139 -25.51 10.70 4.46
C ARG A 139 -24.31 11.13 5.31
N GLY A 140 -23.50 12.10 4.86
CA GLY A 140 -22.33 12.56 5.63
C GLY A 140 -21.20 11.53 5.71
N GLN A 141 -21.07 10.69 4.69
CA GLN A 141 -20.02 9.68 4.61
C GLN A 141 -18.70 10.27 4.09
N ASP A 142 -17.65 10.13 4.89
CA ASP A 142 -16.28 10.54 4.55
C ASP A 142 -15.44 9.35 4.06
N VAL A 143 -14.30 9.63 3.43
CA VAL A 143 -13.28 8.63 3.16
C VAL A 143 -12.67 8.17 4.49
N GLU A 144 -12.70 6.87 4.75
CA GLU A 144 -12.09 6.27 5.94
C GLU A 144 -10.56 6.34 5.85
N TRP A 145 -9.87 6.81 6.89
CA TRP A 145 -8.40 6.83 6.91
C TRP A 145 -7.79 5.42 6.77
N GLY A 146 -8.42 4.42 7.39
CA GLY A 146 -8.00 3.02 7.25
C GLY A 146 -8.09 2.51 5.81
N TYR A 147 -9.08 2.99 5.04
CA TYR A 147 -9.19 2.69 3.62
C TYR A 147 -8.08 3.37 2.81
N ALA A 148 -7.77 4.64 3.10
CA ALA A 148 -6.64 5.34 2.46
C ALA A 148 -5.31 4.60 2.69
N PHE A 149 -5.10 4.07 3.89
CA PHE A 149 -3.94 3.24 4.22
C PHE A 149 -3.96 1.88 3.50
N ASP A 150 -5.12 1.22 3.40
CA ASP A 150 -5.26 -0.02 2.62
C ASP A 150 -4.94 0.17 1.13
N VAL A 151 -5.32 1.31 0.56
CA VAL A 151 -4.97 1.68 -0.82
C VAL A 151 -3.47 1.86 -0.98
N HIS A 152 -2.78 2.48 0.00
CA HIS A 152 -1.33 2.54 0.03
C HIS A 152 -0.70 1.13 0.06
N LEU A 153 -1.14 0.26 0.96
CA LEU A 153 -0.59 -1.11 1.06
C LEU A 153 -0.81 -1.90 -0.25
N ASN A 154 -1.96 -1.71 -0.90
CA ASN A 154 -2.26 -2.29 -2.21
C ASN A 154 -1.31 -1.80 -3.31
N ALA A 155 -1.06 -0.49 -3.37
CA ALA A 155 -0.18 0.11 -4.36
C ALA A 155 1.29 -0.23 -4.09
N PHE A 156 1.67 -0.35 -2.83
CA PHE A 156 3.03 -0.66 -2.39
C PHE A 156 3.43 -2.10 -2.75
N PHE A 157 2.51 -3.07 -2.73
CA PHE A 157 2.86 -4.46 -3.01
C PHE A 157 3.41 -4.70 -4.44
N PRO A 158 2.80 -4.22 -5.54
CA PRO A 158 3.41 -4.28 -6.86
C PRO A 158 4.75 -3.56 -6.96
N LEU A 159 4.88 -2.39 -6.33
CA LEU A 159 6.13 -1.64 -6.27
C LEU A 159 7.23 -2.47 -5.59
N LEU A 160 6.92 -3.13 -4.47
CA LEU A 160 7.80 -4.06 -3.77
C LEU A 160 8.24 -5.20 -4.69
N MET A 161 7.31 -5.88 -5.37
CA MET A 161 7.67 -7.01 -6.24
C MET A 161 8.57 -6.58 -7.40
N ILE A 162 8.31 -5.41 -8.00
CA ILE A 162 9.13 -4.92 -9.12
C ILE A 162 10.52 -4.47 -8.63
N LEU A 163 10.59 -3.62 -7.60
CA LEU A 163 11.84 -2.99 -7.19
C LEU A 163 12.68 -3.81 -6.21
N HIS A 164 12.06 -4.66 -5.41
CA HIS A 164 12.77 -5.42 -4.37
C HIS A 164 12.96 -6.91 -4.69
N LEU A 165 12.12 -7.50 -5.55
CA LEU A 165 12.34 -8.88 -6.00
C LEU A 165 12.88 -8.92 -7.43
N PHE A 166 12.15 -8.36 -8.39
CA PHE A 166 12.53 -8.48 -9.80
C PHE A 166 13.82 -7.71 -10.13
N GLN A 167 13.90 -6.43 -9.74
CA GLN A 167 15.08 -5.60 -9.99
C GLN A 167 16.34 -6.13 -9.30
N LEU A 168 16.18 -6.81 -8.16
CA LEU A 168 17.29 -7.28 -7.32
C LEU A 168 18.25 -8.22 -8.10
N PHE A 169 17.71 -9.09 -8.96
CA PHE A 169 18.52 -10.01 -9.78
C PHE A 169 19.50 -9.28 -10.71
N PHE A 170 19.11 -8.10 -11.19
CA PHE A 170 19.88 -7.30 -12.14
C PHE A 170 20.76 -6.25 -11.46
N LEU A 171 20.61 -6.05 -10.14
CA LEU A 171 21.18 -4.91 -9.43
C LEU A 171 22.71 -4.88 -9.54
N ASN A 172 23.40 -5.95 -9.15
CA ASN A 172 24.86 -6.02 -9.20
C ASN A 172 25.41 -6.32 -10.60
N HIS A 173 24.72 -7.14 -11.40
CA HIS A 173 25.23 -7.64 -12.67
C HIS A 173 25.04 -6.68 -13.85
N PHE A 174 24.05 -5.79 -13.76
CA PHE A 174 23.71 -4.90 -14.86
C PHE A 174 23.52 -3.46 -14.39
N ILE A 175 22.60 -3.22 -13.45
CA ILE A 175 22.16 -1.86 -13.07
C ILE A 175 23.26 -1.04 -12.37
N ALA A 176 24.17 -1.69 -11.63
CA ALA A 176 25.26 -1.03 -10.93
C ALA A 176 26.42 -0.60 -11.86
N ILE A 177 26.44 -1.08 -13.10
CA ILE A 177 27.47 -0.75 -14.09
C ILE A 177 27.21 0.64 -14.66
N ASP A 178 28.29 1.39 -14.89
CA ASP A 178 28.23 2.69 -15.55
C ASP A 178 27.92 2.54 -17.04
N GLY A 179 26.82 3.14 -17.48
CA GLY A 179 26.43 3.12 -18.88
C GLY A 179 25.00 3.60 -19.09
N PHE A 180 24.68 3.96 -20.33
CA PHE A 180 23.33 4.41 -20.68
C PHE A 180 22.29 3.29 -20.53
N PHE A 181 22.56 2.09 -21.03
CA PHE A 181 21.60 0.97 -20.99
C PHE A 181 21.27 0.47 -19.57
N PRO A 182 22.24 0.27 -18.66
CA PRO A 182 21.96 0.01 -17.24
C PRO A 182 21.04 1.05 -16.60
N ARG A 183 21.32 2.34 -16.83
CA ARG A 183 20.51 3.46 -16.31
C ARG A 183 19.11 3.45 -16.89
N LEU A 184 18.99 3.27 -18.21
CA LEU A 184 17.71 3.21 -18.90
C LEU A 184 16.85 2.08 -18.34
N PHE A 185 17.41 0.89 -18.20
CA PHE A 185 16.70 -0.28 -17.67
C PHE A 185 16.29 -0.08 -16.21
N GLY A 186 17.24 0.30 -15.33
CA GLY A 186 16.96 0.54 -13.91
C GLY A 186 15.90 1.63 -13.71
N ASN A 187 16.06 2.78 -14.38
CA ASN A 187 15.10 3.88 -14.27
C ASN A 187 13.73 3.53 -14.89
N SER A 188 13.70 2.67 -15.91
CA SER A 188 12.43 2.16 -16.48
C SER A 188 11.67 1.29 -15.48
N LEU A 189 12.37 0.46 -14.68
CA LEU A 189 11.73 -0.32 -13.60
C LEU A 189 11.14 0.60 -12.53
N TRP A 190 11.83 1.68 -12.15
CA TRP A 190 11.29 2.71 -11.27
C TRP A 190 10.08 3.42 -11.86
N LEU A 191 10.13 3.80 -13.14
CA LEU A 191 9.00 4.41 -13.83
C LEU A 191 7.79 3.49 -13.84
N ILE A 192 7.96 2.21 -14.17
CA ILE A 192 6.89 1.21 -14.18
C ILE A 192 6.34 1.02 -12.77
N ALA A 193 7.19 0.83 -11.76
CA ALA A 193 6.77 0.58 -10.38
C ALA A 193 6.00 1.76 -9.77
N LEU A 194 6.52 2.98 -9.92
CA LEU A 194 5.86 4.20 -9.43
C LEU A 194 4.60 4.52 -10.23
N GLY A 195 4.62 4.31 -11.55
CA GLY A 195 3.45 4.47 -12.40
C GLY A 195 2.33 3.50 -11.99
N TYR A 196 2.68 2.25 -11.70
CA TYR A 196 1.74 1.26 -11.20
C TYR A 196 1.20 1.62 -9.82
N TYR A 197 2.06 2.11 -8.92
CA TYR A 197 1.65 2.61 -7.61
C TYR A 197 0.60 3.72 -7.74
N ILE A 198 0.83 4.71 -8.61
CA ILE A 198 -0.12 5.81 -8.87
C ILE A 198 -1.43 5.26 -9.47
N TYR A 199 -1.35 4.34 -10.43
CA TYR A 199 -2.51 3.72 -11.05
C TYR A 199 -3.38 2.95 -10.05
N ILE A 200 -2.79 2.11 -9.20
CA ILE A 200 -3.51 1.36 -8.15
C ILE A 200 -4.13 2.31 -7.13
N THR A 201 -3.43 3.40 -6.80
CA THR A 201 -3.95 4.47 -5.94
C THR A 201 -5.21 5.10 -6.55
N PHE A 202 -5.12 5.55 -7.81
CA PHE A 202 -6.26 6.09 -8.57
C PHE A 202 -7.44 5.13 -8.59
N LEU A 203 -7.18 3.84 -8.85
CA LEU A 203 -8.22 2.83 -8.96
C LEU A 203 -8.93 2.60 -7.63
N GLY A 204 -8.21 2.67 -6.51
CA GLY A 204 -8.79 2.61 -5.18
C GLY A 204 -9.79 3.73 -4.96
N TYR A 205 -9.35 4.99 -5.03
CA TYR A 205 -10.27 6.11 -4.80
C TYR A 205 -11.40 6.18 -5.83
N SER A 206 -11.18 5.74 -7.08
CA SER A 206 -12.25 5.67 -8.10
C SER A 206 -13.31 4.62 -7.82
N ALA A 207 -13.05 3.65 -6.92
CA ALA A 207 -14.04 2.68 -6.49
C ALA A 207 -15.08 3.28 -5.52
N LEU A 208 -14.79 4.44 -4.93
CA LEU A 208 -15.68 5.16 -4.03
C LEU A 208 -16.69 5.99 -4.85
N PRO A 209 -17.99 5.65 -4.84
CA PRO A 209 -18.98 6.29 -5.72
C PRO A 209 -19.27 7.76 -5.39
N PHE A 210 -18.88 8.21 -4.20
CA PHE A 210 -19.10 9.57 -3.70
C PHE A 210 -17.92 10.53 -3.98
N LEU A 211 -16.85 10.05 -4.60
CA LEU A 211 -15.74 10.89 -5.03
C LEU A 211 -15.93 11.33 -6.50
N LYS A 212 -15.82 12.63 -6.75
CA LYS A 212 -15.71 13.21 -8.10
C LYS A 212 -14.25 13.41 -8.49
N ASN A 213 -14.03 13.60 -9.79
CA ASN A 213 -12.75 14.05 -10.34
C ASN A 213 -11.55 13.19 -9.88
N THR A 214 -11.75 11.89 -9.67
CA THR A 214 -10.69 10.98 -9.24
C THR A 214 -9.53 10.91 -10.23
N ARG A 215 -9.78 11.24 -11.50
CA ARG A 215 -8.76 11.36 -12.56
C ARG A 215 -7.60 12.30 -12.20
N THR A 216 -7.82 13.31 -11.35
CA THR A 216 -6.76 14.21 -10.87
C THR A 216 -5.65 13.45 -10.11
N LEU A 217 -5.96 12.30 -9.50
CA LEU A 217 -4.97 11.46 -8.83
C LEU A 217 -3.96 10.81 -9.80
N LEU A 218 -4.20 10.88 -11.12
CA LEU A 218 -3.24 10.41 -12.14
C LEU A 218 -2.22 11.49 -12.55
N TYR A 219 -2.44 12.76 -12.21
CA TYR A 219 -1.52 13.86 -12.59
C TYR A 219 -0.06 13.67 -12.13
N PRO A 220 0.23 13.02 -10.98
CA PRO A 220 1.61 12.69 -10.61
C PRO A 220 2.36 11.84 -11.65
N ILE A 221 1.67 11.12 -12.55
CA ILE A 221 2.32 10.37 -13.64
C ILE A 221 3.08 11.32 -14.59
N THR A 222 2.53 12.51 -14.86
CA THR A 222 3.21 13.49 -15.72
C THR A 222 4.50 13.99 -15.07
N ALA A 223 4.46 14.28 -13.77
CA ALA A 223 5.67 14.64 -13.01
C ALA A 223 6.68 13.49 -12.98
N LEU A 224 6.20 12.24 -12.83
CA LEU A 224 7.05 11.05 -12.86
C LEU A 224 7.76 10.87 -14.21
N LEU A 225 7.06 11.07 -15.33
CA LEU A 225 7.65 11.02 -16.67
C LEU A 225 8.73 12.10 -16.86
N LEU A 226 8.49 13.31 -16.36
CA LEU A 226 9.46 14.39 -16.39
C LEU A 226 10.70 14.06 -15.55
N VAL A 227 10.52 13.54 -14.34
CA VAL A 227 11.65 13.12 -13.48
C VAL A 227 12.45 11.99 -14.12
N TYR A 228 11.77 11.06 -14.80
CA TYR A 228 12.41 9.99 -15.56
C TYR A 228 13.23 10.51 -16.75
N THR A 229 12.70 11.44 -17.55
CA THR A 229 13.47 12.00 -18.68
C THR A 229 14.67 12.81 -18.20
N LEU A 230 14.49 13.63 -17.16
CA LEU A 230 15.59 14.38 -16.55
C LEU A 230 16.66 13.46 -15.97
N SER A 231 16.29 12.34 -15.34
CA SER A 231 17.29 11.42 -14.78
C SER A 231 18.17 10.78 -15.85
N LEU A 232 17.63 10.51 -17.04
CA LEU A 232 18.43 10.02 -18.16
C LEU A 232 19.39 11.09 -18.71
N ILE A 233 18.94 12.33 -18.84
CA ILE A 233 19.76 13.45 -19.34
C ILE A 233 20.89 13.77 -18.35
N LEU A 234 20.58 13.81 -17.05
CA LEU A 234 21.52 14.12 -15.97
C LEU A 234 22.37 12.91 -15.54
N ASN A 235 22.22 11.75 -16.20
CA ASN A 235 22.90 10.50 -15.88
C ASN A 235 22.67 9.99 -14.44
N TRP A 236 21.51 10.30 -13.84
CA TRP A 236 21.12 9.79 -12.52
C TRP A 236 20.52 8.39 -12.61
N ASN A 237 21.05 7.47 -11.78
CA ASN A 237 20.57 6.10 -11.64
C ASN A 237 19.87 5.94 -10.29
N PHE A 238 18.54 5.82 -10.29
CA PHE A 238 17.76 5.73 -9.04
C PHE A 238 18.11 4.49 -8.20
N SER A 239 18.32 3.35 -8.84
CA SER A 239 18.65 2.10 -8.15
C SER A 239 20.04 2.16 -7.50
N ARG A 240 21.00 2.84 -8.14
CA ARG A 240 22.32 3.10 -7.53
C ARG A 240 22.20 4.07 -6.36
N GLY A 241 21.39 5.12 -6.50
CA GLY A 241 21.09 6.06 -5.41
C GLY A 241 20.46 5.36 -4.20
N LEU A 242 19.49 4.47 -4.43
CA LEU A 242 18.86 3.67 -3.37
C LEU A 242 19.87 2.73 -2.70
N SER A 243 20.71 2.04 -3.49
CA SER A 243 21.75 1.14 -2.96
C SER A 243 22.74 1.90 -2.08
N ASN A 244 23.17 3.08 -2.53
CA ASN A 244 24.06 3.96 -1.75
C ASN A 244 23.39 4.46 -0.46
N PHE A 245 22.11 4.84 -0.53
CA PHE A 245 21.34 5.28 0.63
C PHE A 245 21.28 4.19 1.71
N TYR A 246 20.98 2.95 1.30
CA TYR A 246 20.95 1.83 2.26
C TYR A 246 22.33 1.47 2.77
N SER A 247 23.35 1.39 1.91
CA SER A 247 24.73 1.15 2.34
C SER A 247 25.17 2.18 3.39
N PHE A 248 24.91 3.47 3.19
CA PHE A 248 25.29 4.53 4.14
C PHE A 248 24.52 4.47 5.46
N ARG A 249 23.25 4.04 5.45
CA ARG A 249 22.41 3.99 6.66
C ARG A 249 22.65 2.74 7.48
N VAL A 250 23.02 1.64 6.82
CA VAL A 250 23.04 0.31 7.40
C VAL A 250 24.45 -0.16 7.78
N LEU A 251 25.47 0.21 6.99
CA LEU A 251 26.88 0.05 7.34
C LEU A 251 27.34 1.16 8.28
#